data_AF-A0A420TEB3-F1
#
_entry.id   AF-A0A420TEB3-F1
#
_cell.length_a   1.000
_cell.length_b   1.000
_cell.length_c   1.000
_cell.angle_alpha   90.00
_cell.angle_beta   90.00
_cell.angle_gamma   90.00
#
_symmetry.space_group_name_H-M   'P 1'
#
loop_
_entity.id
_entity.type
_entity.pdbx_description
1 polymer ?
#
loop_
_entity_poly.entity_id
_entity_poly.type
_entity_poly.pdbx_seq_one_letter_code
_entity_poly.pdbx_strand_id
1 'polypeptide(L)'
;MWNLNSLKEEDKAPYCDNETMRDTEGHGTKVAVVAAGYNNGMLSPAWRANLVSVKVKSVSDVISEHKKYWGSPPDGWRGSVINVSMGFPKHATDPDFQYAWDAARAAGIPIAAAAGNTGENWLHAPARFKSTYSVGAVDARYQRWEQSHYHRKLNIFAPGVRVPTADHITGRPITGDGTSLASPLVAGVMAMMVGYEGAWNIPDGKNIYARLDANLVPLVTMDENMTKAGVEPNLINTGFFNPDREFDRHPYAGIPWTEPPEIGPGSFLDKRQGNPYDKQRGDYWDKNYYDGPQHTVEFGKLR
;
A
#
# COMPACT_ATOMS: atom_id res chain seq x y z
N MET A 1 -19.70 4.63 7.53
CA MET A 1 -18.68 5.63 7.12
C MET A 1 -17.32 4.96 7.19
N TRP A 2 -16.37 5.39 6.37
CA TRP A 2 -14.99 4.95 6.45
C TRP A 2 -14.27 5.65 7.61
N ASN A 3 -13.38 4.93 8.29
CA ASN A 3 -12.53 5.47 9.35
C ASN A 3 -11.06 5.45 8.90
N LEU A 4 -10.34 6.55 9.12
CA LEU A 4 -8.94 6.78 8.74
C LEU A 4 -8.02 6.92 9.96
N ASN A 5 -8.26 6.15 11.03
CA ASN A 5 -7.41 6.11 12.23
C ASN A 5 -7.09 7.51 12.80
N SER A 6 -8.12 8.16 13.36
CA SER A 6 -8.09 9.46 14.06
C SER A 6 -7.79 10.72 13.24
N LEU A 7 -7.42 10.60 11.96
CA LEU A 7 -7.22 11.75 11.06
C LEU A 7 -8.53 12.54 10.85
N LYS A 8 -8.43 13.86 10.97
CA LYS A 8 -9.53 14.82 10.75
C LYS A 8 -9.16 15.89 9.72
N GLU A 9 -10.15 16.50 9.09
CA GLU A 9 -9.94 17.54 8.08
C GLU A 9 -9.22 18.78 8.63
N GLU A 10 -9.43 19.07 9.92
CA GLU A 10 -8.83 20.18 10.66
C GLU A 10 -7.39 19.92 11.11
N ASP A 11 -6.90 18.68 11.02
CA ASP A 11 -5.52 18.36 11.37
C ASP A 11 -4.57 19.16 10.47
N LYS A 12 -3.43 19.59 11.00
CA LYS A 12 -2.43 20.31 10.20
C LYS A 12 -1.81 19.37 9.17
N ALA A 13 -1.67 19.85 7.94
CA ALA A 13 -0.97 19.10 6.92
C ALA A 13 0.51 18.99 7.28
N PRO A 14 1.06 17.77 7.45
CA PRO A 14 2.49 17.63 7.67
C PRO A 14 3.21 18.14 6.41
N TYR A 15 4.24 18.95 6.62
CA TYR A 15 5.12 19.50 5.59
C TYR A 15 4.50 20.57 4.64
N CYS A 16 3.29 21.05 4.93
CA CYS A 16 2.70 22.22 4.28
C CYS A 16 2.34 23.29 5.31
N ASP A 17 3.16 24.34 5.40
CA ASP A 17 2.90 25.46 6.30
C ASP A 17 1.54 26.12 6.01
N ASN A 18 0.74 26.29 7.07
CA ASN A 18 -0.58 26.93 7.07
C ASN A 18 -1.69 26.21 6.27
N GLU A 19 -1.50 24.92 5.93
CA GLU A 19 -2.57 24.09 5.36
C GLU A 19 -3.11 23.06 6.37
N THR A 20 -4.38 22.69 6.21
CA THR A 20 -4.99 21.57 6.93
C THR A 20 -5.03 20.32 6.04
N MET A 21 -5.39 19.19 6.63
CA MET A 21 -5.59 17.90 5.97
C MET A 21 -6.84 17.84 5.08
N ARG A 22 -7.65 18.91 5.06
CA ARG A 22 -8.90 18.98 4.30
C ARG A 22 -8.69 18.75 2.82
N ASP A 23 -9.33 17.73 2.28
CA ASP A 23 -9.34 17.44 0.85
C ASP A 23 -10.46 18.24 0.16
N THR A 24 -10.09 19.12 -0.77
CA THR A 24 -11.04 19.97 -1.50
C THR A 24 -11.48 19.37 -2.84
N GLU A 25 -10.76 18.37 -3.34
CA GLU A 25 -11.01 17.73 -4.66
C GLU A 25 -11.58 16.32 -4.50
N GLY A 26 -11.41 15.72 -3.32
CA GLY A 26 -11.89 14.39 -2.97
C GLY A 26 -11.00 13.25 -3.43
N HIS A 27 -9.94 13.51 -4.20
CA HIS A 27 -9.03 12.47 -4.68
C HIS A 27 -8.19 11.87 -3.55
N GLY A 28 -7.62 12.72 -2.68
CA GLY A 28 -6.77 12.29 -1.57
C GLY A 28 -7.53 11.41 -0.57
N THR A 29 -8.79 11.75 -0.28
CA THR A 29 -9.70 10.95 0.55
C THR A 29 -9.90 9.58 -0.03
N LYS A 30 -10.12 9.50 -1.35
CA LYS A 30 -10.33 8.20 -2.00
C LYS A 30 -9.11 7.30 -1.89
N VAL A 31 -7.92 7.87 -2.11
CA VAL A 31 -6.62 7.19 -2.01
C VAL A 31 -6.35 6.72 -0.59
N ALA A 32 -6.54 7.60 0.39
CA ALA A 32 -6.36 7.33 1.82
C ALA A 32 -7.21 6.14 2.29
N VAL A 33 -8.48 6.11 1.88
CA VAL A 33 -9.41 5.02 2.18
C VAL A 33 -8.93 3.71 1.60
N VAL A 34 -8.50 3.69 0.34
CA VAL A 34 -8.02 2.45 -0.29
C VAL A 34 -6.71 1.96 0.33
N ALA A 35 -5.86 2.87 0.81
CA ALA A 35 -4.62 2.48 1.48
C ALA A 35 -4.88 1.85 2.87
N ALA A 36 -5.62 2.54 3.74
CA ALA A 36 -5.70 2.18 5.17
C ALA A 36 -7.10 2.33 5.80
N GLY A 37 -8.12 2.63 5.01
CA GLY A 37 -9.49 2.76 5.51
C GLY A 37 -10.07 1.43 6.01
N TYR A 38 -11.03 1.53 6.93
CA TYR A 38 -11.95 0.45 7.25
C TYR A 38 -13.40 0.95 7.41
N ASN A 39 -14.37 0.08 7.16
CA ASN A 39 -15.78 0.30 7.49
C ASN A 39 -16.43 -1.02 7.98
N ASN A 40 -17.73 -1.02 8.28
CA ASN A 40 -18.49 -2.19 8.74
C ASN A 40 -18.55 -3.31 7.67
N GLY A 41 -17.46 -4.04 7.49
CA GLY A 41 -17.33 -5.21 6.60
C GLY A 41 -16.21 -5.13 5.55
N MET A 42 -15.64 -3.95 5.28
CA MET A 42 -14.55 -3.78 4.31
C MET A 42 -13.28 -3.28 5.01
N LEU A 43 -12.18 -4.01 4.82
CA LEU A 43 -10.86 -3.66 5.36
C LEU A 43 -9.88 -3.44 4.19
N SER A 44 -9.24 -2.28 4.14
CA SER A 44 -8.11 -2.07 3.24
C SER A 44 -6.89 -2.88 3.73
N PRO A 45 -5.94 -3.25 2.85
CA PRO A 45 -4.81 -4.11 3.22
C PRO A 45 -4.01 -3.62 4.43
N ALA A 46 -3.88 -2.30 4.60
CA ALA A 46 -3.20 -1.68 5.75
C ALA A 46 -4.16 -1.04 6.77
N TRP A 47 -5.36 -1.60 7.00
CA TRP A 47 -6.36 -1.05 7.94
C TRP A 47 -5.87 -0.82 9.39
N ARG A 48 -4.75 -1.44 9.77
CA ARG A 48 -4.06 -1.23 11.06
C ARG A 48 -2.84 -0.30 11.03
N ALA A 49 -2.45 0.19 9.86
CA ALA A 49 -1.38 1.17 9.75
C ALA A 49 -1.85 2.54 10.22
N ASN A 50 -0.94 3.32 10.80
CA ASN A 50 -1.14 4.75 10.95
C ASN A 50 -1.06 5.37 9.56
N LEU A 51 -2.17 5.93 9.07
CA LEU A 51 -2.14 6.68 7.83
C LEU A 51 -1.54 8.06 8.14
N VAL A 52 -0.47 8.43 7.44
CA VAL A 52 -0.03 9.82 7.35
C VAL A 52 -0.35 10.26 5.94
N SER A 53 -1.40 11.07 5.78
CA SER A 53 -1.68 11.69 4.49
C SER A 53 -0.78 12.93 4.37
N VAL A 54 0.01 12.98 3.31
CA VAL A 54 0.95 14.06 3.04
C VAL A 54 0.44 14.84 1.84
N LYS A 55 0.11 16.12 2.04
CA LYS A 55 -0.01 17.08 0.95
C LYS A 55 1.41 17.46 0.55
N VAL A 56 1.87 17.04 -0.62
CA VAL A 56 3.31 17.03 -0.90
C VAL A 56 3.83 18.43 -1.25
N LYS A 57 4.76 18.93 -0.43
CA LYS A 57 5.76 19.96 -0.82
C LYS A 57 7.17 19.38 -1.01
N SER A 58 7.60 18.31 -0.32
CA SER A 58 8.85 17.62 -0.68
C SER A 58 8.97 16.17 -0.16
N VAL A 59 9.49 15.26 -1.01
CA VAL A 59 9.88 13.89 -0.61
C VAL A 59 11.04 13.91 0.40
N SER A 60 11.87 14.96 0.39
CA SER A 60 12.99 15.14 1.32
C SER A 60 12.56 15.27 2.79
N ASP A 61 11.39 15.87 3.06
CA ASP A 61 10.87 15.97 4.43
C ASP A 61 10.48 14.59 4.97
N VAL A 62 9.84 13.77 4.14
CA VAL A 62 9.49 12.37 4.47
C VAL A 62 10.75 11.55 4.74
N ILE A 63 11.79 11.72 3.93
CA ILE A 63 13.10 11.04 4.16
C ILE A 63 13.71 11.47 5.48
N SER A 64 13.69 12.78 5.77
CA SER A 64 14.29 13.34 6.99
C SER A 64 13.59 12.84 8.24
N GLU A 65 12.26 12.80 8.24
CA GLU A 65 11.49 12.23 9.34
C GLU A 65 11.71 10.73 9.48
N HIS A 66 11.70 9.97 8.38
CA HIS A 66 11.98 8.53 8.42
C HIS A 66 13.35 8.23 9.05
N LYS A 67 14.39 8.98 8.69
CA LYS A 67 15.73 8.84 9.28
C LYS A 67 15.77 9.24 10.75
N LYS A 68 14.99 10.25 11.15
CA LYS A 68 14.85 10.64 12.56
C LYS A 68 14.21 9.51 13.37
N TYR A 69 13.12 8.92 12.88
CA TYR A 69 12.46 7.78 13.53
C TYR A 69 13.29 6.51 13.48
N TRP A 70 14.10 6.32 12.45
CA TRP A 70 15.13 5.28 12.45
C TRP A 70 16.14 5.49 13.57
N GLY A 71 16.55 6.72 13.89
CA GLY A 71 17.47 6.96 15.01
C GLY A 71 16.81 6.81 16.39
N SER A 72 15.54 7.17 16.49
CA SER A 72 14.77 7.18 17.74
C SER A 72 13.29 6.89 17.43
N PRO A 73 12.89 5.59 17.39
CA PRO A 73 11.57 5.18 16.92
C PRO A 73 10.49 5.56 17.93
N PRO A 74 9.42 6.26 17.52
CA PRO A 74 8.21 6.37 18.33
C PRO A 74 7.61 4.99 18.60
N ASP A 75 6.86 4.85 19.69
CA ASP A 75 6.21 3.59 20.06
C ASP A 75 5.36 3.01 18.92
N GLY A 76 5.71 1.80 18.49
CA GLY A 76 5.01 1.09 17.42
C GLY A 76 5.34 1.54 16.00
N TRP A 77 6.24 2.51 15.81
CA TRP A 77 6.74 2.84 14.47
C TRP A 77 7.57 1.69 13.90
N ARG A 78 7.26 1.29 12.67
CA ARG A 78 7.93 0.17 11.99
C ARG A 78 8.61 0.54 10.69
N GLY A 79 8.51 1.79 10.26
CA GLY A 79 8.98 2.24 8.95
C GLY A 79 7.95 3.10 8.25
N SER A 80 8.25 3.46 7.01
CA SER A 80 7.41 4.32 6.19
C SER A 80 7.22 3.68 4.82
N VAL A 81 6.08 3.93 4.19
CA VAL A 81 5.78 3.59 2.80
C VAL A 81 5.25 4.83 2.12
N ILE A 82 5.66 5.08 0.88
CA ILE A 82 5.13 6.19 0.09
C ILE A 82 4.20 5.65 -0.98
N ASN A 83 2.99 6.21 -1.06
CA ASN A 83 2.10 6.04 -2.20
C ASN A 83 2.06 7.34 -3.01
N VAL A 84 2.21 7.23 -4.32
CA VAL A 84 2.13 8.36 -5.26
C VAL A 84 1.01 8.12 -6.26
N SER A 85 -0.18 8.61 -5.92
CA SER A 85 -1.37 8.53 -6.78
C SER A 85 -1.48 9.71 -7.76
N MET A 86 -0.35 10.21 -8.25
CA MET A 86 -0.24 11.34 -9.19
C MET A 86 0.92 11.09 -10.16
N GLY A 87 0.78 11.59 -11.40
CA GLY A 87 1.78 11.43 -12.45
C GLY A 87 2.27 12.78 -12.99
N PHE A 88 3.57 12.88 -13.25
CA PHE A 88 4.20 14.04 -13.87
C PHE A 88 4.92 13.64 -15.16
N PRO A 89 4.25 13.68 -16.32
CA PRO A 89 4.84 13.23 -17.59
C PRO A 89 6.12 13.97 -17.96
N LYS A 90 6.18 15.29 -17.67
CA LYS A 90 7.31 16.16 -17.99
C LYS A 90 8.58 15.84 -17.18
N HIS A 91 8.43 15.26 -15.99
CA HIS A 91 9.56 14.91 -15.12
C HIS A 91 10.03 13.46 -15.31
N ALA A 92 9.46 12.71 -16.26
CA ALA A 92 9.79 11.31 -16.52
C ALA A 92 11.26 11.06 -16.92
N THR A 93 11.98 12.11 -17.29
CA THR A 93 13.41 12.07 -17.64
C THR A 93 14.21 13.14 -16.89
N ASP A 94 13.64 13.73 -15.84
CA ASP A 94 14.28 14.77 -15.03
C ASP A 94 15.18 14.13 -13.96
N PRO A 95 16.51 14.30 -14.03
CA PRO A 95 17.45 13.66 -13.10
C PRO A 95 17.29 14.15 -11.66
N ASP A 96 16.95 15.42 -11.44
CA ASP A 96 16.80 15.99 -10.10
C ASP A 96 15.50 15.46 -9.46
N PHE A 97 14.44 15.38 -10.27
CA PHE A 97 13.20 14.74 -9.83
C PHE A 97 13.44 13.26 -9.50
N GLN A 98 14.19 12.53 -10.34
CA GLN A 98 14.54 11.13 -10.09
C GLN A 98 15.38 10.95 -8.82
N TYR A 99 16.35 11.84 -8.57
CA TYR A 99 17.25 11.77 -7.42
C TYR A 99 16.49 11.73 -6.08
N ALA A 100 15.40 12.49 -5.95
CA ALA A 100 14.59 12.48 -4.74
C ALA A 100 13.98 11.09 -4.44
N TRP A 101 13.51 10.37 -5.48
CA TRP A 101 12.95 9.03 -5.35
C TRP A 101 14.04 7.97 -5.12
N ASP A 102 15.19 8.14 -5.76
CA ASP A 102 16.36 7.29 -5.52
C ASP A 102 16.84 7.41 -4.06
N ALA A 103 16.84 8.62 -3.51
CA ALA A 103 17.17 8.88 -2.10
C ALA A 103 16.14 8.28 -1.14
N ALA A 104 14.83 8.34 -1.45
CA ALA A 104 13.79 7.71 -0.63
C ALA A 104 13.94 6.19 -0.60
N ARG A 105 14.13 5.56 -1.76
CA ARG A 105 14.37 4.11 -1.82
C ARG A 105 15.64 3.73 -1.05
N ALA A 106 16.73 4.46 -1.24
CA ALA A 106 17.99 4.22 -0.55
C ALA A 106 17.91 4.44 0.97
N ALA A 107 16.90 5.17 1.45
CA ALA A 107 16.63 5.34 2.88
C ALA A 107 15.78 4.20 3.48
N GLY A 108 15.47 3.15 2.72
CA GLY A 108 14.64 2.03 3.18
C GLY A 108 13.14 2.22 2.97
N ILE A 109 12.72 3.28 2.25
CA ILE A 109 11.30 3.61 2.05
C ILE A 109 10.82 3.03 0.71
N PRO A 110 9.98 1.98 0.70
CA PRO A 110 9.35 1.51 -0.53
C PRO A 110 8.31 2.51 -1.04
N ILE A 111 8.22 2.63 -2.37
CA ILE A 111 7.38 3.61 -3.06
C ILE A 111 6.51 2.89 -4.08
N ALA A 112 5.19 2.97 -3.94
CA ALA A 112 4.23 2.59 -4.97
C ALA A 112 3.79 3.83 -5.76
N ALA A 113 3.76 3.75 -7.08
CA ALA A 113 3.40 4.87 -7.94
C ALA A 113 2.42 4.47 -9.04
N ALA A 114 1.35 5.26 -9.19
CA ALA A 114 0.33 5.06 -10.22
C ALA A 114 0.93 5.23 -11.63
N ALA A 115 0.65 4.29 -12.52
CA ALA A 115 1.20 4.28 -13.87
C ALA A 115 0.72 5.45 -14.75
N GLY A 116 -0.57 5.81 -14.65
CA GLY A 116 -1.25 6.81 -15.49
C GLY A 116 -2.61 6.31 -16.00
N ASN A 117 -3.48 7.25 -16.41
CA ASN A 117 -4.91 7.00 -16.70
C ASN A 117 -5.36 7.44 -18.12
N THR A 118 -4.47 7.38 -19.12
CA THR A 118 -4.81 7.74 -20.52
C THR A 118 -4.55 6.61 -21.55
N GLY A 119 -4.28 5.39 -21.09
CA GLY A 119 -4.14 4.21 -21.96
C GLY A 119 -2.87 4.18 -22.82
N GLU A 120 -1.81 4.86 -22.38
CA GLU A 120 -0.57 5.01 -23.15
C GLU A 120 0.43 3.90 -22.90
N ASN A 121 1.26 3.58 -23.92
CA ASN A 121 2.45 2.73 -23.77
C ASN A 121 3.62 3.52 -23.13
N TRP A 122 3.39 4.08 -21.95
CA TRP A 122 4.32 4.93 -21.23
C TRP A 122 4.02 4.87 -19.73
N LEU A 123 4.94 5.36 -18.89
CA LEU A 123 4.71 5.52 -17.46
C LEU A 123 5.08 6.95 -17.06
N HIS A 124 4.21 7.61 -16.30
CA HIS A 124 4.51 8.94 -15.76
C HIS A 124 5.57 8.88 -14.65
N ALA A 125 6.23 10.01 -14.38
CA ALA A 125 7.02 10.11 -13.15
C ALA A 125 6.08 10.16 -11.93
N PRO A 126 6.42 9.52 -10.80
CA PRO A 126 7.66 8.80 -10.59
C PRO A 126 7.62 7.32 -10.98
N ALA A 127 6.46 6.76 -11.36
CA ALA A 127 6.30 5.35 -11.73
C ALA A 127 7.30 4.84 -12.78
N ARG A 128 7.80 5.71 -13.65
CA ARG A 128 8.85 5.36 -14.63
C ARG A 128 10.21 5.01 -14.00
N PHE A 129 10.50 5.50 -12.80
CA PHE A 129 11.81 5.38 -12.17
C PHE A 129 11.99 4.00 -11.54
N LYS A 130 13.21 3.44 -11.68
CA LYS A 130 13.59 2.18 -11.05
C LYS A 130 13.54 2.22 -9.52
N SER A 131 13.56 3.42 -8.93
CA SER A 131 13.41 3.60 -7.49
C SER A 131 11.99 3.36 -6.98
N THR A 132 11.00 3.38 -7.88
CA THR A 132 9.59 3.18 -7.55
C THR A 132 9.06 1.87 -8.10
N TYR A 133 7.97 1.39 -7.51
CA TYR A 133 7.22 0.23 -7.96
C TYR A 133 5.94 0.71 -8.65
N SER A 134 5.92 0.59 -9.98
CA SER A 134 4.85 1.11 -10.83
C SER A 134 3.61 0.21 -10.84
N VAL A 135 2.44 0.84 -10.72
CA VAL A 135 1.17 0.13 -10.51
C VAL A 135 0.14 0.47 -11.58
N GLY A 136 -0.24 -0.54 -12.35
CA GLY A 136 -1.35 -0.51 -13.31
C GLY A 136 -2.68 -0.92 -12.67
N ALA A 137 -3.78 -0.64 -13.36
CA ALA A 137 -5.12 -0.95 -12.90
C ALA A 137 -5.75 -2.08 -13.73
N VAL A 138 -6.37 -3.04 -13.03
CA VAL A 138 -7.23 -4.07 -13.62
C VAL A 138 -8.65 -4.00 -13.09
N ASP A 139 -9.58 -4.58 -13.85
CA ASP A 139 -10.95 -4.81 -13.42
C ASP A 139 -11.12 -6.14 -12.65
N ALA A 140 -12.34 -6.42 -12.20
CA ALA A 140 -12.67 -7.63 -11.46
C ALA A 140 -12.53 -8.94 -12.28
N ARG A 141 -12.29 -8.85 -13.59
CA ARG A 141 -12.02 -9.97 -14.48
C ARG A 141 -10.52 -10.10 -14.78
N TYR A 142 -9.67 -9.37 -14.04
CA TYR A 142 -8.23 -9.28 -14.25
C TYR A 142 -7.84 -8.74 -15.62
N GLN A 143 -8.73 -8.01 -16.30
CA GLN A 143 -8.42 -7.34 -17.55
C GLN A 143 -7.83 -5.97 -17.23
N ARG A 144 -6.76 -5.57 -17.93
CA ARG A 144 -6.24 -4.21 -17.83
C ARG A 144 -7.36 -3.22 -18.12
N TRP A 145 -7.54 -2.26 -17.22
CA TRP A 145 -8.44 -1.13 -17.48
C TRP A 145 -7.92 -0.36 -18.69
N GLU A 146 -8.77 -0.08 -19.67
CA GLU A 146 -8.34 0.50 -20.95
C GLU A 146 -7.52 1.78 -20.78
N GLN A 147 -7.89 2.62 -19.80
CA GLN A 147 -7.19 3.85 -19.45
C GLN A 147 -5.90 3.63 -18.63
N SER A 148 -5.68 2.45 -18.05
CA SER A 148 -4.41 2.15 -17.38
C SER A 148 -3.28 2.19 -18.38
N HIS A 149 -2.27 3.01 -18.07
CA HIS A 149 -0.98 2.96 -18.73
C HIS A 149 -0.36 1.56 -18.64
N TYR A 150 0.42 1.21 -19.65
CA TYR A 150 1.13 -0.06 -19.77
C TYR A 150 2.52 0.19 -20.36
N HIS A 151 3.49 -0.65 -20.02
CA HIS A 151 4.86 -0.57 -20.56
C HIS A 151 5.64 -1.80 -20.10
N ARG A 152 6.67 -2.26 -20.83
CA ARG A 152 7.59 -3.33 -20.38
C ARG A 152 8.29 -3.11 -19.03
N LYS A 153 8.17 -1.91 -18.47
CA LYS A 153 8.76 -1.56 -17.16
C LYS A 153 7.72 -1.49 -16.04
N LEU A 154 6.45 -1.73 -16.37
CA LEU A 154 5.39 -1.79 -15.39
C LEU A 154 5.67 -2.98 -14.46
N ASN A 155 5.65 -2.75 -13.15
CA ASN A 155 6.00 -3.78 -12.18
C ASN A 155 4.82 -4.71 -11.92
N ILE A 156 3.64 -4.13 -11.68
CA ILE A 156 2.50 -4.87 -11.16
C ILE A 156 1.17 -4.22 -11.53
N PHE A 157 0.11 -5.03 -11.52
CA PHE A 157 -1.28 -4.58 -11.55
C PHE A 157 -1.95 -4.80 -10.19
N ALA A 158 -2.90 -3.93 -9.86
CA ALA A 158 -3.81 -4.11 -8.75
C ALA A 158 -5.24 -3.72 -9.16
N PRO A 159 -6.27 -4.17 -8.40
CA PRO A 159 -7.64 -3.75 -8.63
C PRO A 159 -7.76 -2.22 -8.66
N GLY A 160 -8.26 -1.69 -9.77
CA GLY A 160 -8.34 -0.24 -9.99
C GLY A 160 -9.63 0.21 -10.65
N VAL A 161 -10.61 -0.68 -10.82
CA VAL A 161 -11.92 -0.38 -11.40
C VAL A 161 -13.01 -0.79 -10.41
N ARG A 162 -13.99 0.10 -10.22
CA ARG A 162 -15.09 0.03 -9.25
C ARG A 162 -14.59 -0.24 -7.83
N VAL A 163 -13.45 0.37 -7.47
CA VAL A 163 -12.82 0.22 -6.17
C VAL A 163 -13.67 0.92 -5.10
N PRO A 164 -14.13 0.23 -4.05
CA PRO A 164 -14.84 0.85 -2.93
C PRO A 164 -13.98 1.90 -2.24
N THR A 165 -14.55 3.08 -2.03
CA THR A 165 -13.87 4.23 -1.43
C THR A 165 -14.88 5.16 -0.75
N ALA A 166 -14.49 6.38 -0.36
CA ALA A 166 -15.36 7.35 0.30
C ALA A 166 -15.55 8.64 -0.50
N ASP A 167 -16.76 9.18 -0.42
CA ASP A 167 -17.06 10.55 -0.80
C ASP A 167 -16.47 11.51 0.25
N HIS A 168 -15.70 12.50 -0.20
CA HIS A 168 -14.99 13.41 0.70
C HIS A 168 -15.89 14.40 1.44
N ILE A 169 -17.09 14.67 0.93
CA ILE A 169 -18.04 15.61 1.57
C ILE A 169 -18.85 14.88 2.64
N THR A 170 -19.34 13.69 2.32
CA THR A 170 -20.34 12.99 3.12
C THR A 170 -19.79 11.77 3.88
N GLY A 171 -18.56 11.34 3.59
CA GLY A 171 -17.96 10.12 4.14
C GLY A 171 -18.67 8.83 3.72
N ARG A 172 -19.64 8.92 2.80
CA ARG A 172 -20.45 7.79 2.34
C ARG A 172 -19.64 6.90 1.39
N PRO A 173 -19.87 5.57 1.41
CA PRO A 173 -19.24 4.67 0.45
C PRO A 173 -19.62 5.03 -0.99
N ILE A 174 -18.62 5.11 -1.85
CA ILE A 174 -18.76 5.25 -3.31
C ILE A 174 -17.76 4.30 -3.98
N THR A 175 -17.77 4.24 -5.31
CA THR A 175 -16.72 3.53 -6.07
C THR A 175 -15.95 4.51 -6.96
N GLY A 176 -14.70 4.19 -7.26
CA GLY A 176 -13.90 4.94 -8.24
C GLY A 176 -13.03 4.04 -9.10
N ASP A 177 -12.50 4.63 -10.17
CA ASP A 177 -11.61 3.99 -11.13
C ASP A 177 -10.29 4.78 -11.21
N GLY A 178 -9.17 4.08 -11.40
CA GLY A 178 -7.87 4.72 -11.59
C GLY A 178 -6.69 3.86 -11.14
N THR A 179 -5.55 4.03 -11.83
CA THR A 179 -4.24 3.59 -11.30
C THR A 179 -3.90 4.28 -9.98
N SER A 180 -4.47 5.47 -9.74
CA SER A 180 -4.44 6.17 -8.45
C SER A 180 -5.14 5.43 -7.30
N LEU A 181 -6.05 4.50 -7.59
CA LEU A 181 -6.69 3.63 -6.59
C LEU A 181 -6.04 2.24 -6.55
N ALA A 182 -5.44 1.79 -7.65
CA ALA A 182 -4.63 0.57 -7.67
C ALA A 182 -3.33 0.73 -6.84
N SER A 183 -2.62 1.85 -7.02
CA SER A 183 -1.37 2.17 -6.31
C SER A 183 -1.44 2.06 -4.78
N PRO A 184 -2.44 2.65 -4.09
CA PRO A 184 -2.55 2.56 -2.64
C PRO A 184 -2.83 1.14 -2.12
N LEU A 185 -3.42 0.24 -2.92
CA LEU A 185 -3.53 -1.17 -2.53
C LEU A 185 -2.16 -1.83 -2.43
N VAL A 186 -1.29 -1.59 -3.42
CA VAL A 186 0.10 -2.09 -3.41
C VAL A 186 0.87 -1.47 -2.26
N ALA A 187 0.74 -0.16 -2.03
CA ALA A 187 1.34 0.50 -0.87
C ALA A 187 0.86 -0.10 0.46
N GLY A 188 -0.41 -0.49 0.55
CA GLY A 188 -0.95 -1.18 1.72
C GLY A 188 -0.29 -2.54 1.97
N VAL A 189 -0.06 -3.33 0.90
CA VAL A 189 0.69 -4.60 1.00
C VAL A 189 2.14 -4.36 1.40
N MET A 190 2.81 -3.35 0.82
CA MET A 190 4.15 -2.94 1.25
C MET A 190 4.18 -2.57 2.73
N ALA A 191 3.17 -1.83 3.22
CA ALA A 191 3.08 -1.42 4.62
C ALA A 191 2.89 -2.61 5.56
N MET A 192 2.18 -3.66 5.14
CA MET A 192 2.10 -4.91 5.88
C MET A 192 3.48 -5.57 6.02
N MET A 193 4.24 -5.64 4.93
CA MET A 193 5.60 -6.22 4.92
C MET A 193 6.56 -5.39 5.79
N VAL A 194 6.55 -4.06 5.65
CA VAL A 194 7.31 -3.12 6.49
C VAL A 194 6.92 -3.25 7.96
N GLY A 195 5.63 -3.39 8.26
CA GLY A 195 5.14 -3.56 9.62
C GLY A 195 5.63 -4.85 10.30
N TYR A 196 5.77 -5.92 9.51
CA TYR A 196 6.29 -7.21 9.96
C TYR A 196 7.81 -7.18 10.14
N GLU A 197 8.55 -6.80 9.09
CA GLU A 197 10.02 -6.82 9.08
C GLU A 197 10.62 -5.72 9.97
N GLY A 198 9.97 -4.56 10.05
CA GLY A 198 10.51 -3.37 10.69
C GLY A 198 11.62 -2.73 9.84
N ALA A 199 11.74 -1.40 9.92
CA ALA A 199 12.64 -0.62 9.09
C ALA A 199 14.08 -1.16 9.16
N TRP A 200 14.55 -1.57 10.34
CA TRP A 200 15.89 -2.12 10.62
C TRP A 200 16.35 -3.26 9.69
N ASN A 201 15.39 -4.02 9.13
CA ASN A 201 15.66 -5.13 8.20
C ASN A 201 15.49 -4.73 6.72
N ILE A 202 15.25 -3.45 6.45
CA ILE A 202 14.96 -2.86 5.15
C ILE A 202 15.97 -1.74 4.89
N PRO A 203 17.25 -2.08 4.62
CA PRO A 203 18.28 -1.08 4.33
C PRO A 203 18.03 -0.33 3.01
N ASP A 204 17.18 -0.88 2.15
CA ASP A 204 16.81 -0.31 0.86
C ASP A 204 15.35 -0.72 0.53
N GLY A 205 14.53 0.20 0.04
CA GLY A 205 13.14 -0.06 -0.32
C GLY A 205 12.97 -1.19 -1.36
N LYS A 206 14.00 -1.49 -2.16
CA LYS A 206 13.99 -2.65 -3.09
C LYS A 206 13.85 -3.99 -2.37
N ASN A 207 14.21 -4.07 -1.09
CA ASN A 207 14.02 -5.29 -0.31
C ASN A 207 12.53 -5.66 -0.26
N ILE A 208 11.64 -4.68 -0.09
CA ILE A 208 10.19 -4.89 -0.15
C ILE A 208 9.72 -5.21 -1.57
N TYR A 209 10.32 -4.61 -2.60
CA TYR A 209 9.99 -4.95 -4.00
C TYR A 209 10.30 -6.42 -4.30
N ALA A 210 11.41 -6.94 -3.80
CA ALA A 210 11.73 -8.36 -3.91
C ALA A 210 10.72 -9.27 -3.19
N ARG A 211 10.08 -8.80 -2.10
CA ARG A 211 9.01 -9.55 -1.42
C ARG A 211 7.73 -9.53 -2.23
N LEU A 212 7.38 -8.41 -2.84
CA LEU A 212 6.27 -8.37 -3.79
C LEU A 212 6.52 -9.33 -4.94
N ASP A 213 7.70 -9.25 -5.57
CA ASP A 213 8.10 -10.09 -6.71
C ASP A 213 8.01 -11.59 -6.38
N ALA A 214 8.45 -12.01 -5.18
CA ALA A 214 8.39 -13.39 -4.72
C ALA A 214 6.97 -13.93 -4.49
N ASN A 215 5.96 -13.07 -4.49
CA ASN A 215 4.58 -13.44 -4.23
C ASN A 215 3.62 -13.10 -5.38
N LEU A 216 4.13 -12.60 -6.52
CA LEU A 216 3.31 -12.25 -7.69
C LEU A 216 2.54 -13.45 -8.24
N VAL A 217 1.34 -13.17 -8.75
CA VAL A 217 0.55 -14.17 -9.49
C VAL A 217 0.30 -13.71 -10.92
N PRO A 218 0.57 -14.53 -11.94
CA PRO A 218 0.41 -14.16 -13.35
C PRO A 218 -1.06 -14.29 -13.81
N LEU A 219 -1.95 -13.52 -13.18
CA LEU A 219 -3.40 -13.60 -13.40
C LEU A 219 -3.96 -12.54 -14.34
N VAL A 220 -3.16 -11.54 -14.71
CA VAL A 220 -3.65 -10.45 -15.58
C VAL A 220 -3.83 -10.96 -17.00
N THR A 221 -5.00 -10.70 -17.57
CA THR A 221 -5.27 -11.02 -18.97
C THR A 221 -4.46 -10.09 -19.88
N MET A 222 -3.61 -10.68 -20.72
CA MET A 222 -2.78 -9.95 -21.68
C MET A 222 -3.60 -9.54 -22.91
N ASP A 223 -3.74 -8.24 -23.13
CA ASP A 223 -4.25 -7.71 -24.39
C ASP A 223 -3.14 -7.57 -25.45
N GLU A 224 -3.52 -7.28 -26.70
CA GLU A 224 -2.58 -7.15 -27.82
C GLU A 224 -1.55 -6.03 -27.59
N ASN A 225 -1.95 -4.91 -27.00
CA ASN A 225 -1.06 -3.77 -26.73
C ASN A 225 -0.04 -4.11 -25.66
N MET A 226 -0.47 -4.79 -24.58
CA MET A 226 0.40 -5.28 -23.52
C MET A 226 1.41 -6.30 -24.07
N THR A 227 0.94 -7.22 -24.90
CA THR A 227 1.78 -8.25 -25.52
C THR A 227 2.85 -7.61 -26.40
N LYS A 228 2.46 -6.69 -27.30
CA LYS A 228 3.40 -5.94 -28.15
C LYS A 228 4.39 -5.10 -27.34
N ALA A 229 3.93 -4.52 -26.23
CA ALA A 229 4.75 -3.71 -25.36
C ALA A 229 5.69 -4.53 -24.46
N GLY A 230 5.55 -5.86 -24.38
CA GLY A 230 6.35 -6.74 -23.53
C GLY A 230 6.05 -6.56 -22.04
N VAL A 231 4.78 -6.39 -21.68
CA VAL A 231 4.34 -6.25 -20.29
C VAL A 231 4.28 -7.62 -19.61
N GLU A 232 4.70 -7.69 -18.35
CA GLU A 232 4.52 -8.88 -17.53
C GLU A 232 3.12 -8.88 -16.87
N PRO A 233 2.35 -9.98 -16.91
CA PRO A 233 0.96 -10.06 -16.43
C PRO A 233 0.83 -10.19 -14.90
N ASN A 234 1.65 -9.46 -14.16
CA ASN A 234 1.80 -9.62 -12.71
C ASN A 234 0.66 -8.95 -11.95
N LEU A 235 -0.09 -9.71 -11.15
CA LEU A 235 -1.10 -9.20 -10.22
C LEU A 235 -0.57 -9.22 -8.78
N ILE A 236 -0.93 -8.19 -8.01
CA ILE A 236 -0.66 -8.11 -6.57
C ILE A 236 -1.24 -9.30 -5.79
N ASN A 237 -0.43 -9.81 -4.87
CA ASN A 237 -0.82 -10.79 -3.87
C ASN A 237 -0.01 -10.53 -2.60
N THR A 238 -0.63 -10.78 -1.45
CA THR A 238 0.00 -10.58 -0.13
C THR A 238 1.02 -11.67 0.20
N GLY A 239 0.93 -12.84 -0.43
CA GLY A 239 1.79 -13.99 -0.14
C GLY A 239 1.35 -14.86 1.03
N PHE A 240 0.23 -14.52 1.69
CA PHE A 240 -0.22 -15.22 2.90
C PHE A 240 -0.51 -16.72 2.69
N PHE A 241 -1.02 -17.04 1.51
CA PHE A 241 -1.29 -18.41 1.07
C PHE A 241 -0.25 -18.92 0.07
N ASN A 242 0.91 -18.27 -0.03
CA ASN A 242 1.96 -18.72 -0.92
C ASN A 242 2.55 -20.04 -0.36
N PRO A 243 2.46 -21.17 -1.10
CA PRO A 243 3.03 -22.44 -0.65
C PRO A 243 4.56 -22.41 -0.55
N ASP A 244 5.21 -21.48 -1.27
CA ASP A 244 6.67 -21.30 -1.26
C ASP A 244 7.15 -20.43 -0.09
N ARG A 245 6.28 -20.14 0.89
CA ARG A 245 6.70 -19.47 2.14
C ARG A 245 7.74 -20.34 2.86
N GLU A 246 8.85 -19.74 3.22
CA GLU A 246 10.02 -20.46 3.72
C GLU A 246 9.76 -21.13 5.09
N PHE A 247 8.86 -20.56 5.90
CA PHE A 247 8.48 -21.07 7.21
C PHE A 247 7.00 -20.82 7.51
N ASP A 248 6.37 -21.72 8.28
CA ASP A 248 4.95 -21.57 8.65
C ASP A 248 4.64 -20.31 9.46
N ARG A 249 5.65 -19.77 10.15
CA ARG A 249 5.55 -18.50 10.90
C ARG A 249 5.72 -17.26 10.02
N HIS A 250 6.22 -17.40 8.80
CA HIS A 250 6.45 -16.28 7.89
C HIS A 250 5.19 -15.98 7.09
N PRO A 251 4.68 -14.74 7.13
CA PRO A 251 3.41 -14.40 6.49
C PRO A 251 3.47 -14.32 4.96
N TYR A 252 4.65 -14.41 4.34
CA TYR A 252 4.84 -14.36 2.88
C TYR A 252 6.23 -14.92 2.49
N ALA A 253 6.44 -15.19 1.20
CA ALA A 253 7.70 -15.70 0.70
C ALA A 253 8.80 -14.63 0.59
N GLY A 254 10.06 -15.04 0.73
CA GLY A 254 11.24 -14.19 0.51
C GLY A 254 11.72 -13.39 1.72
N ILE A 255 11.21 -13.65 2.92
CA ILE A 255 11.68 -12.98 4.15
C ILE A 255 13.14 -13.38 4.42
N PRO A 256 14.05 -12.44 4.79
CA PRO A 256 15.44 -12.80 5.08
C PRO A 256 15.55 -13.90 6.16
N TRP A 257 16.42 -14.88 5.92
CA TRP A 257 16.70 -16.00 6.83
C TRP A 257 17.20 -15.57 8.21
N THR A 258 17.93 -14.45 8.26
CA THR A 258 18.30 -13.81 9.52
C THR A 258 17.10 -13.03 10.03
N GLU A 259 16.18 -13.72 10.71
CA GLU A 259 15.21 -13.02 11.56
C GLU A 259 15.96 -12.01 12.44
N PRO A 260 15.41 -10.82 12.71
CA PRO A 260 15.96 -10.02 13.78
C PRO A 260 16.01 -10.89 15.04
N PRO A 261 17.13 -10.87 15.79
CA PRO A 261 17.26 -11.64 17.02
C PRO A 261 16.07 -11.30 17.91
N GLU A 262 15.34 -12.33 18.34
CA GLU A 262 14.20 -12.30 19.26
C GLU A 262 13.48 -10.95 19.36
N ILE A 263 12.37 -10.82 18.61
CA ILE A 263 11.21 -9.98 18.96
C ILE A 263 11.58 -8.74 19.79
N GLY A 264 12.21 -7.73 19.17
CA GLY A 264 12.48 -6.48 19.88
C GLY A 264 11.18 -5.86 20.43
N PRO A 265 11.25 -5.12 21.55
CA PRO A 265 10.09 -4.48 22.17
C PRO A 265 9.24 -3.71 21.16
N GLY A 266 7.94 -3.98 21.14
CA GLY A 266 6.98 -3.29 20.28
C GLY A 266 6.76 -3.93 18.91
N SER A 267 7.13 -5.21 18.74
CA SER A 267 6.74 -5.98 17.56
C SER A 267 5.24 -6.24 17.44
N PHE A 268 4.73 -6.40 16.21
CA PHE A 268 3.33 -6.77 15.99
C PHE A 268 2.99 -8.15 16.60
N LEU A 269 4.01 -8.96 16.89
CA LEU A 269 3.92 -10.21 17.64
C LEU A 269 4.13 -9.99 19.15
N ASP A 270 4.97 -9.03 19.55
CA ASP A 270 5.27 -8.68 20.94
C ASP A 270 4.04 -8.09 21.65
N LYS A 271 3.32 -7.18 20.98
CA LYS A 271 2.06 -6.60 21.52
C LYS A 271 0.87 -7.57 21.52
N ARG A 272 1.03 -8.79 20.99
CA ARG A 272 0.02 -9.87 21.09
C ARG A 272 0.18 -10.68 22.38
N GLN A 273 1.38 -10.76 22.94
CA GLN A 273 1.59 -11.41 24.23
C GLN A 273 1.00 -10.55 25.35
N GLY A 274 -0.25 -10.84 25.73
CA GLY A 274 -0.97 -10.15 26.80
C GLY A 274 -2.41 -9.74 26.46
N ASN A 275 -2.86 -9.91 25.22
CA ASN A 275 -4.25 -9.64 24.86
C ASN A 275 -5.17 -10.76 25.41
N PRO A 276 -6.18 -10.47 26.24
CA PRO A 276 -7.13 -11.49 26.72
C PRO A 276 -7.88 -12.21 25.59
N TYR A 277 -7.92 -11.66 24.37
CA TYR A 277 -8.46 -12.34 23.18
C TYR A 277 -7.51 -13.40 22.57
N ASP A 278 -6.22 -13.44 22.94
CA ASP A 278 -5.27 -14.47 22.48
C ASP A 278 -5.36 -15.77 23.30
N LYS A 279 -5.81 -15.72 24.55
CA LYS A 279 -6.00 -16.94 25.38
C LYS A 279 -7.15 -17.84 24.93
N GLN A 280 -8.02 -17.35 24.03
CA GLN A 280 -9.13 -18.11 23.45
C GLN A 280 -8.89 -18.51 21.99
N ARG A 281 -7.69 -18.30 21.43
CA ARG A 281 -7.42 -18.46 20.00
C ARG A 281 -6.30 -19.45 19.69
N GLY A 282 -6.41 -20.65 20.26
CA GLY A 282 -5.60 -21.80 19.85
C GLY A 282 -5.77 -22.19 18.36
N ASP A 283 -6.77 -21.64 17.66
CA ASP A 283 -7.31 -22.33 16.48
C ASP A 283 -7.34 -21.47 15.20
N TYR A 284 -6.66 -20.31 15.14
CA TYR A 284 -6.66 -19.48 13.91
C TYR A 284 -5.79 -20.04 12.77
N TRP A 285 -4.97 -21.05 13.05
CA TRP A 285 -3.97 -21.58 12.12
C TRP A 285 -4.14 -23.07 11.80
N ASP A 286 -5.18 -23.71 12.34
CA ASP A 286 -5.51 -25.09 11.99
C ASP A 286 -6.44 -25.16 10.77
N LYS A 287 -6.21 -26.17 9.94
CA LYS A 287 -6.51 -26.30 8.51
C LYS A 287 -7.99 -26.21 8.04
N ASN A 288 -8.94 -25.70 8.83
CA ASN A 288 -10.36 -25.71 8.47
C ASN A 288 -11.12 -24.40 8.81
N TYR A 289 -10.77 -23.25 8.22
CA TYR A 289 -11.71 -22.12 8.21
C TYR A 289 -11.60 -21.17 7.01
N TYR A 290 -12.46 -21.41 6.02
CA TYR A 290 -13.26 -20.38 5.37
C TYR A 290 -14.71 -20.79 5.55
N ASP A 291 -15.39 -20.22 6.55
CA ASP A 291 -16.84 -20.07 6.53
C ASP A 291 -17.15 -18.66 7.01
N GLY A 292 -17.62 -17.83 6.08
CA GLY A 292 -17.99 -16.45 6.38
C GLY A 292 -18.99 -16.39 7.54
N PRO A 293 -19.10 -15.25 8.24
CA PRO A 293 -20.13 -15.10 9.25
C PRO A 293 -21.52 -15.18 8.59
N GLN A 294 -22.13 -16.37 8.66
CA GLN A 294 -23.57 -16.48 8.84
C GLN A 294 -23.86 -15.86 10.19
N HIS A 295 -24.41 -14.65 10.21
CA HIS A 295 -25.30 -14.07 11.23
C HIS A 295 -25.40 -12.56 10.96
N THR A 296 -26.48 -12.18 10.28
CA THR A 296 -27.01 -10.83 10.26
C THR A 296 -27.36 -10.44 11.70
N VAL A 297 -26.81 -9.34 12.21
CA VAL A 297 -27.29 -8.72 13.44
C VAL A 297 -27.80 -7.33 13.10
N GLU A 298 -29.12 -7.18 13.20
CA GLU A 298 -29.86 -5.94 13.03
C GLU A 298 -29.64 -4.94 14.19
N PHE A 299 -29.99 -3.70 13.86
CA PHE A 299 -29.91 -2.44 14.59
C PHE A 299 -30.19 -2.43 16.10
N GLY A 300 -29.47 -1.55 16.80
CA GLY A 300 -29.90 -0.93 18.06
C GLY A 300 -29.53 0.55 18.08
N LYS A 301 -30.55 1.42 18.00
CA LYS A 301 -30.48 2.87 18.29
C LYS A 301 -29.72 3.13 19.59
N LEU A 302 -29.08 4.29 19.73
CA LEU A 302 -29.08 5.10 20.95
C LEU A 302 -28.59 6.53 20.62
N ARG A 303 -29.05 7.47 21.45
CA ARG A 303 -29.30 8.90 21.22
C ARG A 303 -28.07 9.74 20.92
#